data_AF-A0A4R4U8K4-F1
#
_entry.id   AF-A0A4R4U8K4-F1
#
_cell.length_a   1.000
_cell.length_b   1.000
_cell.length_c   1.000
_cell.angle_alpha   90.00
_cell.angle_beta   90.00
_cell.angle_gamma   90.00
#
_symmetry.space_group_name_H-M   'P 1'
#
loop_
_entity.id
_entity.type
_entity.pdbx_description
1 polymer ?
#
loop_
_entity_poly.entity_id
_entity_poly.type
_entity_poly.pdbx_seq_one_letter_code
_entity_poly.pdbx_strand_id
1 'polypeptide(L)'
;MLALPQLLAETGYRPDEPVVVGLDTTSAIVLQASAGEQLGPDTLTYTASLAKQFTGASAALLVQRGLLDIDAPLARWLPELPSWAQHVRLRHLLHHTAALPAESQIRAALATAGQIDWTSQAVLTALATCLTLPGVPGSEHAYSNIGYICLAATLERATQVPLSTFAHQELFAKLNMTKTRFWSGPAPAPPGATPFPARPAPLSVGDGGLWSTVGDLLRWNQALHTDELGISALLHSTGTLDDGTPLKYGWGVAVREHNGYTVHSHGGAWPTLTSKLVRLPTTGQSVAVIAAADGIERMVTLTDRLLDLLAADIRR
;
A
#
# COMPACT_ATOMS: atom_id res chain seq x y z
N MET A 1 22.15 19.32 6.53
CA MET A 1 21.22 18.23 6.84
C MET A 1 21.41 17.84 8.29
N LEU A 2 20.36 17.78 9.11
CA LEU A 2 20.44 17.19 10.46
C LEU A 2 20.95 15.75 10.35
N ALA A 3 21.79 15.30 11.28
CA ALA A 3 22.22 13.91 11.32
C ALA A 3 21.02 13.01 11.68
N LEU A 4 20.81 11.92 10.93
CA LEU A 4 19.67 11.01 11.13
C LEU A 4 19.42 10.62 12.60
N PRO A 5 20.44 10.29 13.43
CA PRO A 5 20.21 9.95 14.84
C PRO A 5 19.51 11.05 15.65
N GLN A 6 19.85 12.32 15.39
CA GLN A 6 19.19 13.44 16.06
C GLN A 6 17.73 13.56 15.62
N LEU A 7 17.47 13.41 14.32
CA LEU A 7 16.11 13.47 13.79
C LEU A 7 15.23 12.34 14.33
N LEU A 8 15.78 11.12 14.43
CA LEU A 8 15.11 9.97 15.05
C LEU A 8 14.77 10.24 16.51
N ALA A 9 15.72 10.76 17.29
CA ALA A 9 15.47 11.12 18.69
C ALA A 9 14.39 12.20 18.86
N GLU A 10 14.44 13.27 18.06
CA GLU A 10 13.44 14.36 18.05
C GLU A 10 12.03 13.87 17.68
N THR A 11 11.93 12.77 16.94
CA THR A 11 10.66 12.20 16.46
C THR A 11 10.20 11.02 17.33
N GLY A 12 10.90 10.72 18.42
CA GLY A 12 10.47 9.70 19.40
C GLY A 12 10.89 8.28 19.07
N TYR A 13 11.92 8.10 18.23
CA TYR A 13 12.58 6.81 18.04
C TYR A 13 13.72 6.64 19.04
N ARG A 14 13.84 5.45 19.61
CA ARG A 14 14.93 5.10 20.51
C ARG A 14 16.18 4.69 19.69
N PRO A 15 17.40 4.85 20.25
CA PRO A 15 18.63 4.46 19.56
C PRO A 15 18.71 2.98 19.16
N ASP A 16 17.98 2.11 19.86
CA ASP A 16 17.92 0.65 19.61
C ASP A 16 16.85 0.25 18.59
N GLU A 17 15.98 1.16 18.16
CA GLU A 17 14.94 0.88 17.16
C GLU A 17 15.52 0.98 15.74
N PRO A 18 15.56 -0.13 14.97
CA PRO A 18 16.11 -0.10 13.62
C PRO A 18 15.21 0.73 12.69
N VAL A 19 15.77 1.77 12.07
CA VAL A 19 15.09 2.61 11.09
C VAL A 19 15.98 2.81 9.87
N VAL A 20 15.40 2.64 8.69
CA VAL A 20 16.05 2.96 7.42
C VAL A 20 15.24 4.03 6.72
N VAL A 21 15.94 5.08 6.30
CA VAL A 21 15.41 6.22 5.57
C VAL A 21 16.09 6.25 4.20
N GLY A 22 15.28 6.40 3.17
CA GLY A 22 15.69 6.72 1.83
C GLY A 22 15.13 8.08 1.43
N LEU A 23 15.99 8.93 0.89
CA LEU A 23 15.63 10.23 0.33
C LEU A 23 15.99 10.22 -1.15
N ASP A 24 15.03 10.58 -1.98
CA ASP A 24 15.24 10.89 -3.38
C ASP A 24 15.23 12.41 -3.51
N THR A 25 16.42 12.99 -3.65
CA THR A 25 16.59 14.45 -3.81
C THR A 25 16.61 14.79 -5.30
N THR A 26 16.66 16.08 -5.64
CA THR A 26 16.81 16.51 -7.04
C THR A 26 18.13 16.08 -7.68
N SER A 27 19.12 15.66 -6.88
CA SER A 27 20.49 15.37 -7.35
C SER A 27 20.99 13.96 -7.05
N ALA A 28 20.43 13.27 -6.05
CA ALA A 28 20.87 11.93 -5.67
C ALA A 28 19.85 11.18 -4.81
N ILE A 29 19.97 9.85 -4.80
CA ILE A 29 19.39 9.00 -3.75
C ILE A 29 20.35 8.97 -2.55
N VAL A 30 19.85 9.25 -1.36
CA VAL A 30 20.56 9.13 -0.08
C VAL A 30 19.90 8.06 0.78
N LEU A 31 20.65 7.05 1.16
CA LEU A 31 20.20 5.94 2.01
C LEU A 31 20.91 6.01 3.36
N GLN A 32 20.15 5.97 4.44
CA GLN A 32 20.67 6.03 5.80
C GLN A 32 19.96 5.00 6.67
N ALA A 33 20.73 4.27 7.47
CA ALA A 33 20.23 3.35 8.49
C ALA A 33 20.62 3.86 9.87
N SER A 34 19.78 3.61 10.88
CA SER A 34 20.18 3.73 12.29
C SER A 34 21.34 2.78 12.60
N ALA A 35 22.10 3.06 13.66
CA ALA A 35 23.20 2.19 14.05
C ALA A 35 22.70 0.78 14.44
N GLY A 36 23.44 -0.27 14.07
CA GLY A 36 23.08 -1.68 14.29
C GLY A 36 22.52 -2.35 13.02
N GLU A 37 23.26 -3.33 12.49
CA GLU A 37 23.12 -3.87 11.12
C GLU A 37 21.83 -4.67 10.81
N GLN A 38 20.81 -4.69 11.66
CA GLN A 38 19.64 -5.57 11.43
C GLN A 38 18.76 -5.09 10.27
N LEU A 39 18.57 -3.77 10.13
CA LEU A 39 17.73 -3.16 9.09
C LEU A 39 18.60 -2.22 8.25
N GLY A 40 18.80 -2.56 6.98
CA GLY A 40 19.54 -1.77 6.00
C GLY A 40 18.70 -1.44 4.76
N PRO A 41 19.23 -0.61 3.84
CA PRO A 41 18.53 -0.18 2.63
C PRO A 41 18.08 -1.32 1.71
N ASP A 42 18.77 -2.45 1.82
CA ASP A 42 18.60 -3.64 1.02
C ASP A 42 17.85 -4.78 1.72
N THR A 43 17.41 -4.52 2.96
CA THR A 43 16.71 -5.50 3.80
C THR A 43 15.27 -5.66 3.33
N LEU A 44 14.90 -6.90 2.99
CA LEU A 44 13.55 -7.24 2.57
C LEU A 44 12.63 -7.32 3.78
N THR A 45 11.61 -6.48 3.80
CA THR A 45 10.65 -6.37 4.91
C THR A 45 9.22 -6.32 4.42
N TYR A 46 8.30 -6.72 5.29
CA TYR A 46 6.87 -6.62 5.02
C TYR A 46 6.41 -5.16 5.08
N THR A 47 5.81 -4.64 4.01
CA THR A 47 5.44 -3.22 3.95
C THR A 47 3.95 -2.97 4.21
N ALA A 48 3.23 -4.01 4.63
CA ALA A 48 1.81 -3.94 4.96
C ALA A 48 1.01 -3.16 3.90
N SER A 49 0.25 -2.16 4.32
CA SER A 49 -0.66 -1.41 3.45
C SER A 49 0.01 -0.56 2.35
N LEU A 50 1.35 -0.44 2.30
CA LEU A 50 1.99 0.09 1.09
C LEU A 50 1.68 -0.75 -0.16
N ALA A 51 1.32 -2.02 0.01
CA ALA A 51 0.83 -2.91 -1.05
C ALA A 51 -0.28 -2.31 -1.92
N LYS A 52 -1.15 -1.48 -1.34
CA LYS A 52 -2.35 -0.97 -2.00
C LYS A 52 -2.04 -0.16 -3.25
N GLN A 53 -1.00 0.67 -3.22
CA GLN A 53 -0.63 1.46 -4.40
C GLN A 53 -0.14 0.59 -5.57
N PHE A 54 0.43 -0.60 -5.30
CA PHE A 54 0.87 -1.53 -6.34
C PHE A 54 -0.29 -2.34 -6.91
N THR A 55 -1.27 -2.68 -6.06
CA THR A 55 -2.55 -3.25 -6.50
C THR A 55 -3.33 -2.23 -7.34
N GLY A 56 -3.36 -0.97 -6.90
CA GLY A 56 -3.95 0.16 -7.64
C GLY A 56 -3.25 0.39 -8.98
N ALA A 57 -1.91 0.36 -9.01
CA ALA A 57 -1.16 0.47 -10.26
C ALA A 57 -1.42 -0.69 -11.22
N SER A 58 -1.56 -1.91 -10.70
CA SER A 58 -1.96 -3.07 -11.50
C SER A 58 -3.35 -2.86 -12.11
N ALA A 59 -4.30 -2.33 -11.33
CA ALA A 59 -5.61 -1.95 -11.87
C ALA A 59 -5.52 -0.86 -12.94
N ALA A 60 -4.67 0.16 -12.74
CA ALA A 60 -4.47 1.25 -13.70
C ALA A 60 -3.94 0.75 -15.04
N LEU A 61 -2.97 -0.17 -15.03
CA LEU A 61 -2.49 -0.82 -16.26
C LEU A 61 -3.60 -1.59 -16.98
N LEU A 62 -4.46 -2.30 -16.26
CA LEU A 62 -5.56 -3.02 -16.89
C LEU A 62 -6.64 -2.10 -17.45
N VAL A 63 -6.92 -0.97 -16.78
CA VAL A 63 -7.82 0.07 -17.29
C VAL A 63 -7.25 0.68 -18.58
N GLN A 64 -5.96 1.04 -18.57
CA GLN A 64 -5.28 1.57 -19.76
C GLN A 64 -5.31 0.60 -20.95
N ARG A 65 -5.29 -0.72 -20.68
CA ARG A 65 -5.39 -1.79 -21.68
C ARG A 65 -6.84 -2.12 -22.09
N GLY A 66 -7.85 -1.47 -21.49
CA GLY A 66 -9.26 -1.79 -21.74
C GLY A 66 -9.71 -3.14 -21.19
N LEU A 67 -8.93 -3.76 -20.29
CA LEU A 67 -9.23 -5.07 -19.67
C LEU A 67 -10.03 -4.94 -18.38
N LEU A 68 -10.04 -3.74 -17.78
CA LEU A 68 -10.76 -3.45 -16.56
C LEU A 68 -11.61 -2.20 -16.74
N ASP A 69 -12.87 -2.28 -16.32
CA ASP A 69 -13.77 -1.14 -16.21
C ASP A 69 -14.05 -0.92 -14.72
N ILE A 70 -13.67 0.25 -14.20
CA ILE A 70 -13.83 0.55 -12.77
C ILE A 70 -15.30 0.77 -12.37
N ASP A 71 -16.17 1.00 -13.35
CA ASP A 71 -17.61 1.18 -13.17
C ASP A 71 -18.39 -0.14 -13.33
N ALA A 72 -17.69 -1.24 -13.61
CA ALA A 72 -18.28 -2.57 -13.63
C ALA A 72 -18.64 -3.05 -12.22
N PRO A 73 -19.74 -3.82 -12.07
CA PRO A 73 -20.09 -4.43 -10.79
C PRO A 73 -19.07 -5.49 -10.38
N LEU A 74 -18.80 -5.59 -9.08
CA LEU A 74 -17.89 -6.58 -8.50
C LEU A 74 -18.34 -8.01 -8.83
N ALA A 75 -19.65 -8.24 -8.88
CA ALA A 75 -20.24 -9.54 -9.23
C ALA A 75 -19.85 -10.05 -10.63
N ARG A 76 -19.39 -9.18 -11.54
CA ARG A 76 -18.83 -9.60 -12.84
C ARG A 76 -17.60 -10.48 -12.66
N TRP A 77 -16.81 -10.20 -11.62
CA TRP A 77 -15.54 -10.86 -11.35
C TRP A 77 -15.67 -11.84 -10.19
N LEU A 78 -16.45 -11.51 -9.16
CA LEU A 78 -16.66 -12.34 -7.98
C LEU A 78 -18.14 -12.78 -7.88
N PRO A 79 -18.65 -13.61 -8.83
CA PRO A 79 -20.06 -14.01 -8.86
C PRO A 79 -20.47 -14.89 -7.66
N GLU A 80 -19.50 -15.45 -6.92
CA GLU A 80 -19.75 -16.22 -5.70
C GLU A 80 -20.13 -15.35 -4.50
N LEU A 81 -19.95 -14.02 -4.58
CA LEU A 81 -20.36 -13.11 -3.52
C LEU A 81 -21.89 -12.90 -3.52
N PRO A 82 -22.50 -12.53 -2.38
CA PRO A 82 -23.94 -12.30 -2.32
C PRO A 82 -24.40 -11.16 -3.23
N SER A 83 -25.72 -11.05 -3.42
CA SER A 83 -26.34 -10.14 -4.40
C SER A 83 -25.91 -8.67 -4.27
N TRP A 84 -25.47 -8.23 -3.09
CA TRP A 84 -24.89 -6.89 -2.89
C TRP A 84 -23.69 -6.60 -3.81
N ALA A 85 -22.97 -7.62 -4.29
CA ALA A 85 -21.85 -7.45 -5.21
C ALA A 85 -22.27 -6.87 -6.58
N GLN A 86 -23.56 -6.89 -6.92
CA GLN A 86 -24.13 -6.20 -8.08
C GLN A 86 -24.17 -4.67 -7.89
N HIS A 87 -24.14 -4.20 -6.65
CA HIS A 87 -24.20 -2.78 -6.29
C HIS A 87 -22.83 -2.20 -5.94
N VAL A 88 -21.84 -3.04 -5.61
CA VAL A 88 -20.45 -2.61 -5.42
C VAL A 88 -19.76 -2.49 -6.78
N ARG A 89 -19.18 -1.31 -7.07
CA ARG A 89 -18.33 -1.08 -8.25
C ARG A 89 -16.86 -1.22 -7.89
N LEU A 90 -16.00 -1.50 -8.86
CA LEU A 90 -14.56 -1.61 -8.60
C LEU A 90 -13.95 -0.28 -8.13
N ARG A 91 -14.47 0.87 -8.61
CA ARG A 91 -14.12 2.20 -8.05
C ARG A 91 -14.40 2.30 -6.55
N HIS A 92 -15.45 1.64 -6.05
CA HIS A 92 -15.73 1.65 -4.61
C HIS A 92 -14.68 0.87 -3.82
N LEU A 93 -14.03 -0.14 -4.42
CA LEU A 93 -12.91 -0.84 -3.80
C LEU A 93 -11.64 0.02 -3.82
N LEU A 94 -11.34 0.65 -4.96
CA LEU A 94 -10.16 1.52 -5.13
C LEU A 94 -10.17 2.68 -4.13
N HIS A 95 -11.34 3.30 -3.93
CA HIS A 95 -11.50 4.51 -3.12
C HIS A 95 -12.06 4.26 -1.72
N HIS A 96 -12.12 3.01 -1.25
CA HIS A 96 -12.62 2.66 0.09
C HIS A 96 -14.05 3.15 0.38
N THR A 97 -14.96 3.01 -0.57
CA THR A 97 -16.39 3.38 -0.42
C THR A 97 -17.34 2.21 -0.62
N ALA A 98 -16.84 0.98 -0.61
CA ALA A 98 -17.64 -0.22 -0.89
C ALA A 98 -18.59 -0.65 0.25
N ALA A 99 -18.48 -0.03 1.43
CA ALA A 99 -19.24 -0.39 2.63
C ALA A 99 -19.14 -1.89 2.97
N LEU A 100 -17.95 -2.49 2.83
CA LEU A 100 -17.75 -3.92 3.10
C LEU A 100 -17.77 -4.24 4.61
N PRO A 101 -18.12 -5.49 5.00
CA PRO A 101 -18.04 -5.94 6.38
C PRO A 101 -16.68 -5.68 7.02
N ALA A 102 -16.70 -5.38 8.32
CA ALA A 102 -15.49 -5.14 9.10
C ALA A 102 -14.61 -6.39 9.19
N GLU A 103 -13.30 -6.22 9.31
CA GLU A 103 -12.37 -7.35 9.47
C GLU A 103 -12.70 -8.24 10.67
N SER A 104 -13.21 -7.68 11.77
CA SER A 104 -13.61 -8.45 12.95
C SER A 104 -14.71 -9.47 12.62
N GLN A 105 -15.65 -9.12 11.75
CA GLN A 105 -16.69 -10.02 11.28
C GLN A 105 -16.10 -11.14 10.41
N ILE A 106 -15.17 -10.81 9.52
CA ILE A 106 -14.46 -11.81 8.70
C ILE A 106 -13.64 -12.76 9.59
N ARG A 107 -12.90 -12.23 10.58
CA ARG A 107 -12.14 -13.03 11.55
C ARG A 107 -13.05 -13.97 12.35
N ALA A 108 -14.22 -13.50 12.77
CA ALA A 108 -15.18 -14.33 13.48
C ALA A 108 -15.68 -15.49 12.60
N ALA A 109 -16.03 -15.22 11.34
CA ALA A 109 -16.45 -16.26 10.40
C ALA A 109 -15.34 -17.31 10.14
N LEU A 110 -14.09 -16.86 9.98
CA LEU A 110 -12.93 -17.76 9.85
C LEU A 110 -12.71 -18.63 11.09
N ALA A 111 -12.80 -18.03 12.28
CA ALA A 111 -12.66 -18.76 13.54
C ALA A 111 -13.74 -19.82 13.70
N THR A 112 -15.00 -19.53 13.33
CA THR A 112 -16.09 -20.51 13.32
C THR A 112 -15.82 -21.66 12.35
N ALA A 113 -15.16 -21.41 11.22
CA ALA A 113 -14.78 -22.42 10.25
C ALA A 113 -13.50 -23.20 10.62
N GLY A 114 -12.88 -22.93 11.78
CA GLY A 114 -11.62 -23.55 12.18
C GLY A 114 -10.40 -23.07 11.38
N GLN A 115 -10.52 -21.96 10.64
CA GLN A 115 -9.46 -21.38 9.82
C GLN A 115 -8.73 -20.26 10.59
N ILE A 116 -7.42 -20.42 10.77
CA ILE A 116 -6.59 -19.47 11.54
C ILE A 116 -5.84 -18.52 10.62
N ASP A 117 -5.47 -18.97 9.43
CA ASP A 117 -4.67 -18.19 8.49
C ASP A 117 -5.50 -17.17 7.72
N TRP A 118 -5.01 -15.93 7.74
CA TRP A 118 -5.55 -14.83 6.94
C TRP A 118 -4.99 -14.88 5.52
N THR A 119 -5.53 -15.76 4.68
CA THR A 119 -5.22 -15.87 3.24
C THR A 119 -6.29 -15.16 2.41
N SER A 120 -5.96 -14.75 1.18
CA SER A 120 -6.95 -14.14 0.27
C SER A 120 -8.17 -15.05 0.06
N GLN A 121 -7.94 -16.35 -0.19
CA GLN A 121 -9.01 -17.31 -0.39
C GLN A 121 -9.89 -17.47 0.85
N ALA A 122 -9.29 -17.58 2.03
CA ALA A 122 -10.04 -17.69 3.28
C ALA A 122 -10.93 -16.47 3.50
N VAL A 123 -10.37 -15.26 3.31
CA VAL A 123 -11.12 -14.01 3.43
C VAL A 123 -12.28 -13.94 2.45
N LEU A 124 -12.08 -14.30 1.18
CA LEU A 124 -13.15 -14.31 0.17
C LEU A 124 -14.25 -15.32 0.51
N THR A 125 -13.88 -16.52 0.95
CA THR A 125 -14.84 -17.54 1.40
C THR A 125 -15.67 -17.04 2.59
N ALA A 126 -15.04 -16.40 3.59
CA ALA A 126 -15.74 -15.81 4.72
C ALA A 126 -16.63 -14.62 4.30
N LEU A 127 -16.15 -13.77 3.39
CA LEU A 127 -16.93 -12.65 2.85
C LEU A 127 -18.18 -13.14 2.11
N ALA A 128 -18.10 -14.27 1.41
CA ALA A 128 -19.24 -14.86 0.72
C ALA A 128 -20.40 -15.25 1.67
N THR A 129 -20.11 -15.44 2.97
CA THR A 129 -21.13 -15.71 4.00
C THR A 129 -21.82 -14.45 4.55
N CYS A 130 -21.29 -13.26 4.24
CA CYS A 130 -21.84 -12.00 4.74
C CYS A 130 -22.99 -11.52 3.84
N LEU A 131 -24.22 -11.88 4.17
CA LEU A 131 -25.40 -11.68 3.32
C LEU A 131 -25.80 -10.21 3.09
N THR A 132 -25.32 -9.29 3.92
CA THR A 132 -25.66 -7.85 3.86
C THR A 132 -24.43 -6.98 4.03
N LEU A 133 -24.48 -5.77 3.46
CA LEU A 133 -23.50 -4.72 3.72
C LEU A 133 -23.93 -3.88 4.94
N PRO A 134 -22.98 -3.37 5.76
CA PRO A 134 -23.27 -2.41 6.83
C PRO A 134 -23.79 -1.04 6.35
N GLY A 135 -23.61 -0.72 5.07
CA GLY A 135 -24.01 0.56 4.49
C GLY A 135 -24.23 0.49 2.98
N VAL A 136 -24.43 1.65 2.37
CA VAL A 136 -24.65 1.78 0.92
C VAL A 136 -23.31 2.01 0.23
N PRO A 137 -22.92 1.20 -0.79
CA PRO A 137 -21.72 1.49 -1.55
C PRO A 137 -21.76 2.90 -2.13
N GLY A 138 -20.66 3.65 -2.04
CA GLY A 138 -20.54 5.02 -2.50
C GLY A 138 -20.98 6.09 -1.49
N SER A 139 -21.65 5.73 -0.38
CA SER A 139 -22.18 6.73 0.56
C SER A 139 -21.18 7.25 1.59
N GLU A 140 -20.15 6.48 1.92
CA GLU A 140 -19.17 6.83 2.96
C GLU A 140 -17.77 6.35 2.59
N HIS A 141 -16.76 7.09 3.06
CA HIS A 141 -15.36 6.69 2.96
C HIS A 141 -14.93 5.92 4.21
N ALA A 142 -14.78 4.60 4.08
CA ALA A 142 -14.40 3.68 5.15
C ALA A 142 -13.30 2.72 4.67
N TYR A 143 -12.07 2.95 5.14
CA TYR A 143 -10.90 2.17 4.78
C TYR A 143 -11.12 0.67 4.99
N SER A 144 -10.90 -0.14 3.95
CA SER A 144 -11.14 -1.58 3.97
C SER A 144 -10.01 -2.37 3.31
N ASN A 145 -9.34 -3.21 4.10
CA ASN A 145 -8.42 -4.21 3.57
C ASN A 145 -9.15 -5.26 2.72
N ILE A 146 -10.37 -5.65 3.11
CA ILE A 146 -11.21 -6.59 2.36
C ILE A 146 -11.47 -6.08 0.93
N GLY A 147 -11.63 -4.77 0.75
CA GLY A 147 -11.82 -4.17 -0.56
C GLY A 147 -10.64 -4.39 -1.50
N TYR A 148 -9.41 -4.25 -0.98
CA TYR A 148 -8.20 -4.48 -1.78
C TYR A 148 -7.89 -5.97 -2.01
N ILE A 149 -8.34 -6.87 -1.13
CA ILE A 149 -8.33 -8.32 -1.38
C ILE A 149 -9.29 -8.67 -2.52
N CYS A 150 -10.51 -8.10 -2.52
CA CYS A 150 -11.47 -8.28 -3.61
C CYS A 150 -10.94 -7.71 -4.93
N LEU A 151 -10.25 -6.56 -4.88
CA LEU A 151 -9.61 -5.95 -6.03
C LEU A 151 -8.52 -6.87 -6.59
N ALA A 152 -7.62 -7.39 -5.75
CA ALA A 152 -6.60 -8.35 -6.19
C ALA A 152 -7.21 -9.57 -6.89
N ALA A 153 -8.22 -10.19 -6.28
CA ALA A 153 -8.93 -11.34 -6.87
C ALA A 153 -9.64 -11.01 -8.19
N THR A 154 -10.09 -9.76 -8.36
CA THR A 154 -10.63 -9.25 -9.63
C THR A 154 -9.53 -9.14 -10.70
N LEU A 155 -8.37 -8.58 -10.34
CA LEU A 155 -7.24 -8.44 -11.26
C LEU A 155 -6.73 -9.82 -11.72
N GLU A 156 -6.66 -10.79 -10.80
CA GLU A 156 -6.28 -12.16 -11.11
C GLU A 156 -7.25 -12.83 -12.09
N ARG A 157 -8.56 -12.60 -11.92
CA ARG A 157 -9.56 -13.11 -12.88
C ARG A 157 -9.54 -12.40 -14.22
N ALA A 158 -9.29 -11.09 -14.23
CA ALA A 158 -9.18 -10.31 -15.46
C ALA A 158 -7.97 -10.74 -16.30
N THR A 159 -6.90 -11.18 -15.65
CA THR A 159 -5.62 -11.51 -16.30
C THR A 159 -5.35 -13.01 -16.42
N GLN A 160 -6.10 -13.84 -15.68
CA GLN A 160 -5.87 -15.28 -15.53
C GLN A 160 -4.47 -15.63 -14.98
N VAL A 161 -3.82 -14.69 -14.28
CA VAL A 161 -2.52 -14.90 -13.63
C VAL A 161 -2.55 -14.36 -12.19
N PRO A 162 -1.79 -14.95 -11.25
CA PRO A 162 -1.71 -14.44 -9.88
C PRO A 162 -1.20 -12.99 -9.83
N LEU A 163 -1.68 -12.19 -8.87
CA LEU A 163 -1.27 -10.79 -8.71
C LEU A 163 0.25 -10.68 -8.50
N SER A 164 0.85 -11.64 -7.79
CA SER A 164 2.29 -11.71 -7.60
C SER A 164 3.07 -11.83 -8.90
N THR A 165 2.54 -12.61 -9.85
CA THR A 165 3.15 -12.79 -11.18
C THR A 165 2.93 -11.56 -12.05
N PHE A 166 1.69 -11.07 -12.10
CA PHE A 166 1.34 -9.87 -12.88
C PHE A 166 2.15 -8.66 -12.42
N ALA A 167 2.14 -8.34 -11.13
CA ALA A 167 2.88 -7.20 -10.58
C ALA A 167 4.39 -7.34 -10.78
N HIS A 168 4.95 -8.56 -10.69
CA HIS A 168 6.34 -8.77 -11.03
C HIS A 168 6.63 -8.41 -12.49
N GLN A 169 5.86 -8.96 -13.44
CA GLN A 169 6.12 -8.79 -14.87
C GLN A 169 5.85 -7.36 -15.35
N GLU A 170 4.82 -6.73 -14.79
CA GLU A 170 4.26 -5.49 -15.31
C GLU A 170 4.68 -4.25 -14.53
N LEU A 171 5.14 -4.42 -13.29
CA LEU A 171 5.63 -3.34 -12.44
C LEU A 171 7.09 -3.59 -12.06
N PHE A 172 7.37 -4.60 -11.23
CA PHE A 172 8.63 -4.69 -10.50
C PHE A 172 9.83 -4.94 -11.42
N ALA A 173 9.71 -5.84 -12.40
CA ALA A 173 10.79 -6.11 -13.35
C ALA A 173 11.08 -4.90 -14.24
N LYS A 174 10.04 -4.20 -14.71
CA LYS A 174 10.17 -3.04 -15.60
C LYS A 174 10.81 -1.85 -14.89
N LEU A 175 10.54 -1.69 -13.60
CA LEU A 175 11.07 -0.61 -12.77
C LEU A 175 12.34 -1.00 -11.99
N ASN A 176 12.93 -2.15 -12.32
CA ASN A 176 14.12 -2.68 -11.65
C ASN A 176 13.99 -2.80 -10.11
N MET A 177 12.77 -3.07 -9.63
CA MET A 177 12.46 -3.34 -8.22
C MET A 177 12.67 -4.83 -7.90
N THR A 178 13.91 -5.29 -8.05
CA THR A 178 14.26 -6.72 -8.08
C THR A 178 14.03 -7.49 -6.79
N LYS A 179 13.86 -6.80 -5.66
CA LYS A 179 13.58 -7.43 -4.36
C LYS A 179 12.09 -7.38 -4.01
N THR A 180 11.33 -6.50 -4.65
CA THR A 180 9.92 -6.31 -4.37
C THR A 180 9.07 -7.45 -4.92
N ARG A 181 8.14 -7.94 -4.10
CA ARG A 181 7.23 -9.04 -4.48
C ARG A 181 6.02 -9.11 -3.57
N PHE A 182 4.89 -9.52 -4.14
CA PHE A 182 3.78 -10.05 -3.34
C PHE A 182 4.09 -11.49 -2.91
N TRP A 183 3.74 -11.84 -1.68
CA TRP A 183 3.94 -13.16 -1.11
C TRP A 183 2.66 -13.65 -0.42
N SER A 184 2.15 -14.78 -0.87
CA SER A 184 0.90 -15.41 -0.38
C SER A 184 1.15 -16.74 0.34
N GLY A 185 2.40 -17.01 0.75
CA GLY A 185 2.76 -18.22 1.49
C GLY A 185 3.24 -19.39 0.61
N PRO A 186 3.29 -20.62 1.16
CA PRO A 186 2.74 -21.00 2.46
C PRO A 186 3.60 -20.58 3.66
N ALA A 187 4.89 -20.28 3.46
CA ALA A 187 5.74 -19.78 4.54
C ALA A 187 5.29 -18.36 4.98
N PRO A 188 5.45 -17.98 6.25
CA PRO A 188 5.02 -16.67 6.76
C PRO A 188 5.79 -15.48 6.15
N ALA A 189 6.92 -15.74 5.48
CA ALA A 189 7.73 -14.75 4.80
C ALA A 189 8.39 -15.37 3.55
N PRO A 190 8.69 -14.56 2.52
CA PRO A 190 9.43 -15.01 1.34
C PRO A 190 10.90 -15.29 1.69
N PRO A 191 11.60 -16.10 0.88
CA PRO A 191 13.05 -16.29 1.01
C PRO A 191 13.81 -14.96 1.01
N GLY A 192 14.78 -14.84 1.92
CA GLY A 192 15.62 -13.65 2.09
C GLY A 192 14.97 -12.49 2.86
N ALA A 193 13.76 -12.69 3.41
CA ALA A 193 13.14 -11.73 4.33
C ALA A 193 13.82 -11.75 5.70
N THR A 194 13.96 -10.57 6.31
CA THR A 194 14.40 -10.46 7.71
C THR A 194 13.20 -10.63 8.65
N PRO A 195 13.32 -11.38 9.76
CA PRO A 195 12.21 -11.71 10.65
C PRO A 195 11.88 -10.55 11.61
N PHE A 196 11.59 -9.37 11.07
CA PHE A 196 11.18 -8.21 11.86
C PHE A 196 9.77 -8.23 12.43
N PRO A 197 8.74 -8.79 11.77
CA PRO A 197 7.42 -8.69 12.34
C PRO A 197 7.30 -9.66 13.52
N ALA A 198 6.92 -9.14 14.69
CA ALA A 198 6.74 -9.96 15.91
C ALA A 198 5.62 -11.01 15.78
N ARG A 199 4.76 -10.85 14.75
CA ARG A 199 3.75 -11.82 14.35
C ARG A 199 3.88 -12.11 12.86
N PRO A 200 3.64 -13.34 12.39
CA PRO A 200 3.61 -13.66 10.96
C PRO A 200 2.79 -12.64 10.17
N ALA A 201 3.31 -12.18 9.04
CA ALA A 201 2.54 -11.35 8.13
C ALA A 201 1.32 -12.14 7.59
N PRO A 202 0.19 -11.48 7.29
CA PRO A 202 -0.92 -12.15 6.61
C PRO A 202 -0.47 -12.69 5.25
N LEU A 203 -1.12 -13.76 4.82
CA LEU A 203 -0.89 -14.38 3.51
C LEU A 203 -1.89 -13.89 2.45
N SER A 204 -2.70 -12.87 2.79
CA SER A 204 -3.50 -12.14 1.81
C SER A 204 -2.62 -11.21 0.97
N VAL A 205 -3.00 -11.05 -0.29
CA VAL A 205 -2.38 -10.11 -1.23
C VAL A 205 -3.41 -9.09 -1.68
N GLY A 206 -2.93 -7.93 -2.11
CA GLY A 206 -3.77 -6.82 -2.56
C GLY A 206 -3.82 -5.69 -1.54
N ASP A 207 -4.28 -6.02 -0.33
CA ASP A 207 -4.35 -5.10 0.81
C ASP A 207 -3.01 -4.94 1.53
N GLY A 208 -2.29 -6.06 1.62
CA GLY A 208 -0.95 -6.26 2.15
C GLY A 208 -0.22 -7.27 1.26
N GLY A 209 0.50 -8.19 1.89
CA GLY A 209 1.27 -9.23 1.20
C GLY A 209 2.50 -8.74 0.43
N LEU A 210 2.76 -7.43 0.37
CA LEU A 210 3.94 -6.89 -0.30
C LEU A 210 5.16 -6.91 0.63
N TRP A 211 6.28 -7.41 0.09
CA TRP A 211 7.60 -7.33 0.68
C TRP A 211 8.49 -6.48 -0.21
N SER A 212 9.23 -5.54 0.38
CA SER A 212 10.06 -4.59 -0.37
C SER A 212 11.28 -4.14 0.45
N THR A 213 12.12 -3.32 -0.17
CA THR A 213 13.24 -2.60 0.43
C THR A 213 13.05 -1.09 0.26
N VAL A 214 13.75 -0.29 1.06
CA VAL A 214 13.74 1.17 0.90
C VAL A 214 14.24 1.56 -0.50
N GLY A 215 15.28 0.90 -1.01
CA GLY A 215 15.81 1.17 -2.35
C GLY A 215 14.79 0.94 -3.46
N ASP A 216 14.03 -0.16 -3.42
CA ASP A 216 13.00 -0.41 -4.43
C ASP A 216 11.81 0.55 -4.29
N LEU A 217 11.42 0.92 -3.07
CA LEU A 217 10.35 1.90 -2.85
C LEU A 217 10.72 3.29 -3.40
N LEU A 218 11.99 3.68 -3.38
CA LEU A 218 12.43 4.92 -4.04
C LEU A 218 12.35 4.80 -5.56
N ARG A 219 12.75 3.67 -6.15
CA ARG A 219 12.58 3.42 -7.61
C ARG A 219 11.12 3.54 -8.03
N TRP A 220 10.19 3.03 -7.22
CA TRP A 220 8.76 3.20 -7.46
C TRP A 220 8.36 4.68 -7.54
N ASN A 221 8.79 5.51 -6.60
CA ASN A 221 8.49 6.95 -6.63
C ASN A 221 9.13 7.65 -7.84
N GLN A 222 10.38 7.32 -8.16
CA GLN A 222 11.08 7.83 -9.35
C GLN A 222 10.29 7.55 -10.63
N ALA A 223 9.86 6.29 -10.81
CA ALA A 223 9.04 5.90 -11.94
C ALA A 223 7.71 6.66 -12.01
N LEU A 224 7.12 7.00 -10.87
CA LEU A 224 5.92 7.84 -10.82
C LEU A 224 6.20 9.33 -11.11
N HIS A 225 7.41 9.83 -10.84
CA HIS A 225 7.83 11.18 -11.21
C HIS A 225 7.96 11.35 -12.72
N THR A 226 8.53 10.36 -13.40
CA THR A 226 8.73 10.36 -14.85
C THR A 226 7.59 9.70 -15.61
N ASP A 227 6.58 9.18 -14.91
CA ASP A 227 5.43 8.45 -15.44
C ASP A 227 5.83 7.31 -16.40
N GLU A 228 6.84 6.52 -16.02
CA GLU A 228 7.45 5.48 -16.89
C GLU A 228 6.45 4.43 -17.36
N LEU A 229 5.38 4.21 -16.58
CA LEU A 229 4.32 3.25 -16.89
C LEU A 229 3.07 3.91 -17.51
N GLY A 230 3.01 5.25 -17.60
CA GLY A 230 1.85 5.99 -18.12
C GLY A 230 0.59 5.87 -17.25
N ILE A 231 0.75 5.61 -15.96
CA ILE A 231 -0.35 5.37 -15.00
C ILE A 231 -0.37 6.35 -13.84
N SER A 232 0.60 7.27 -13.74
CA SER A 232 0.68 8.20 -12.61
C SER A 232 -0.58 9.03 -12.43
N ALA A 233 -1.17 9.54 -13.52
CA ALA A 233 -2.42 10.30 -13.42
C ALA A 233 -3.58 9.44 -12.88
N LEU A 234 -3.71 8.20 -13.36
CA LEU A 234 -4.76 7.27 -12.91
C LEU A 234 -4.56 6.85 -11.44
N LEU A 235 -3.34 6.45 -11.08
CA LEU A 235 -3.01 6.01 -9.72
C LEU A 235 -3.35 7.05 -8.66
N HIS A 236 -3.15 8.33 -8.99
CA HIS A 236 -3.41 9.44 -8.08
C HIS A 236 -4.78 10.10 -8.29
N SER A 237 -5.63 9.53 -9.16
CA SER A 237 -6.99 10.04 -9.38
C SER A 237 -7.86 9.80 -8.14
N THR A 238 -8.19 10.89 -7.45
CA THR A 238 -9.00 10.85 -6.24
C THR A 238 -10.47 10.55 -6.55
N GLY A 239 -11.12 9.76 -5.70
CA GLY A 239 -12.53 9.45 -5.85
C GLY A 239 -13.46 10.57 -5.37
N THR A 240 -14.76 10.37 -5.59
CA THR A 240 -15.86 11.10 -4.97
C THR A 240 -16.82 10.10 -4.33
N LEU A 241 -17.51 10.52 -3.28
CA LEU A 241 -18.74 9.83 -2.88
C LEU A 241 -19.82 10.01 -3.95
N ASP A 242 -20.86 9.18 -3.91
CA ASP A 242 -21.95 9.21 -4.89
C ASP A 242 -22.77 10.52 -4.81
N ASP A 243 -22.68 11.25 -3.69
CA ASP A 243 -23.26 12.60 -3.53
C ASP A 243 -22.37 13.74 -4.10
N GLY A 244 -21.20 13.39 -4.65
CA GLY A 244 -20.23 14.34 -5.21
C GLY A 244 -19.18 14.84 -4.22
N THR A 245 -19.21 14.44 -2.94
CA THR A 245 -18.21 14.83 -1.96
C THR A 245 -16.82 14.34 -2.37
N PRO A 246 -15.82 15.23 -2.53
CA PRO A 246 -14.49 14.83 -2.98
C PRO A 246 -13.72 14.09 -1.89
N LEU A 247 -13.00 13.04 -2.28
CA LEU A 247 -12.10 12.30 -1.41
C LEU A 247 -10.66 12.76 -1.58
N LYS A 248 -9.86 12.52 -0.55
CA LYS A 248 -8.41 12.74 -0.54
C LYS A 248 -7.62 11.43 -0.67
N TYR A 249 -8.17 10.50 -1.46
CA TYR A 249 -7.63 9.16 -1.64
C TYR A 249 -7.79 8.72 -3.10
N GLY A 250 -6.66 8.37 -3.73
CA GLY A 250 -6.59 7.76 -5.05
C GLY A 250 -6.51 6.24 -4.97
N TRP A 251 -5.78 5.60 -5.88
CA TRP A 251 -5.77 4.15 -6.02
C TRP A 251 -4.66 3.57 -5.13
N GLY A 252 -4.92 3.57 -3.83
CA GLY A 252 -3.98 3.10 -2.82
C GLY A 252 -2.99 4.16 -2.38
N VAL A 253 -3.29 5.43 -2.64
CA VAL A 253 -2.44 6.59 -2.33
C VAL A 253 -3.30 7.71 -1.76
N ALA A 254 -2.96 8.23 -0.58
CA ALA A 254 -3.61 9.42 -0.02
C ALA A 254 -2.99 10.69 -0.63
N VAL A 255 -3.82 11.69 -0.86
CA VAL A 255 -3.42 13.01 -1.35
C VAL A 255 -3.67 14.02 -0.23
N ARG A 256 -2.61 14.67 0.24
CA ARG A 256 -2.70 15.69 1.30
C ARG A 256 -1.85 16.90 0.93
N GLU A 257 -1.97 17.95 1.73
CA GLU A 257 -1.13 19.14 1.63
C GLU A 257 -0.18 19.18 2.82
N HIS A 258 1.06 19.62 2.61
CA HIS A 258 2.06 19.86 3.64
C HIS A 258 2.88 21.09 3.28
N ASN A 259 2.83 22.15 4.09
CA ASN A 259 3.58 23.39 3.88
C ASN A 259 3.47 23.97 2.45
N GLY A 260 2.28 23.90 1.85
CA GLY A 260 1.98 24.42 0.51
C GLY A 260 2.38 23.48 -0.65
N TYR A 261 2.82 22.26 -0.34
CA TYR A 261 3.08 21.22 -1.32
C TYR A 261 2.01 20.14 -1.27
N THR A 262 1.53 19.74 -2.44
CA THR A 262 0.79 18.48 -2.58
C THR A 262 1.71 17.32 -2.27
N VAL A 263 1.24 16.41 -1.43
CA VAL A 263 1.95 15.22 -0.98
C VAL A 263 1.11 13.99 -1.33
N HIS A 264 1.70 13.10 -2.11
CA HIS A 264 1.18 11.76 -2.32
C HIS A 264 1.83 10.83 -1.30
N SER A 265 1.04 10.08 -0.54
CA SER A 265 1.61 9.19 0.47
C SER A 265 0.75 7.99 0.77
N HIS A 266 1.39 6.92 1.23
CA HIS A 266 0.71 5.83 1.90
C HIS A 266 1.56 5.34 3.09
N GLY A 267 0.90 4.76 4.09
CA GLY A 267 1.57 4.11 5.21
C GLY A 267 1.31 2.60 5.24
N GLY A 268 2.18 1.87 5.89
CA GLY A 268 2.00 0.48 6.26
C GLY A 268 2.29 0.31 7.74
N ALA A 269 1.45 -0.47 8.42
CA ALA A 269 1.68 -0.86 9.80
C ALA A 269 1.35 -2.34 9.98
N TRP A 270 2.24 -3.02 10.67
CA TRP A 270 2.10 -4.38 11.18
C TRP A 270 2.79 -4.42 12.55
N PRO A 271 2.43 -5.30 13.49
CA PRO A 271 3.09 -5.33 14.80
C PRO A 271 4.62 -5.33 14.67
N THR A 272 5.25 -4.39 15.37
CA THR A 272 6.69 -4.08 15.40
C THR A 272 7.31 -3.63 14.07
N LEU A 273 6.49 -3.22 13.09
CA LEU A 273 6.97 -2.81 11.78
C LEU A 273 6.07 -1.72 11.17
N THR A 274 6.65 -0.55 10.93
CA THR A 274 5.98 0.55 10.23
C THR A 274 6.75 0.92 8.97
N SER A 275 6.01 1.36 7.96
CA SER A 275 6.59 1.86 6.71
C SER A 275 5.81 3.06 6.21
N LYS A 276 6.48 3.94 5.48
CA LYS A 276 5.86 5.11 4.87
C LYS A 276 6.53 5.38 3.53
N LEU A 277 5.71 5.67 2.53
CA LEU A 277 6.17 6.17 1.25
C LEU A 277 5.51 7.51 0.99
N VAL A 278 6.32 8.50 0.62
CA VAL A 278 5.91 9.89 0.45
C VAL A 278 6.56 10.45 -0.80
N ARG A 279 5.80 11.20 -1.58
CA ARG A 279 6.24 11.78 -2.85
C ARG A 279 5.72 13.21 -2.98
N LEU A 280 6.60 14.12 -3.42
CA LEU A 280 6.31 15.50 -3.79
C LEU A 280 6.26 15.59 -5.33
N PRO A 281 5.09 15.40 -5.97
CA PRO A 281 5.01 15.32 -7.43
C PRO A 281 5.57 16.56 -8.15
N THR A 282 5.40 17.75 -7.57
CA THR A 282 5.84 19.02 -8.19
C THR A 282 7.35 19.23 -8.17
N THR A 283 8.07 18.62 -7.22
CA THR A 283 9.50 18.88 -7.02
C THR A 283 10.39 17.72 -7.45
N GLY A 284 9.80 16.56 -7.77
CA GLY A 284 10.57 15.37 -8.11
C GLY A 284 11.22 14.66 -6.93
N GLN A 285 10.90 15.08 -5.69
CA GLN A 285 11.52 14.54 -4.49
C GLN A 285 10.62 13.52 -3.78
N SER A 286 11.24 12.58 -3.07
CA SER A 286 10.48 11.56 -2.35
C SER A 286 11.20 11.00 -1.12
N VAL A 287 10.44 10.36 -0.23
CA VAL A 287 10.92 9.77 1.02
C VAL A 287 10.34 8.37 1.16
N ALA A 288 11.19 7.40 1.47
CA ALA A 288 10.80 6.06 1.88
C ALA A 288 11.36 5.77 3.27
N VAL A 289 10.53 5.31 4.21
CA VAL A 289 10.98 4.92 5.55
C VAL A 289 10.44 3.54 5.88
N ILE A 290 11.29 2.71 6.46
CA ILE A 290 10.93 1.44 7.10
C ILE A 290 11.53 1.45 8.49
N ALA A 291 10.72 1.16 9.50
CA ALA A 291 11.15 1.09 10.88
C ALA A 291 10.67 -0.23 11.50
N ALA A 292 11.58 -0.98 12.11
CA ALA A 292 11.26 -2.13 12.95
C ALA A 292 10.78 -1.65 14.34
N ALA A 293 9.73 -0.83 14.32
CA ALA A 293 9.19 -0.16 15.48
C ALA A 293 7.71 0.20 15.22
N ASP A 294 6.89 0.16 16.27
CA ASP A 294 5.48 0.57 16.20
C ASP A 294 5.35 2.11 16.12
N GLY A 295 4.13 2.63 15.99
CA GLY A 295 3.88 4.08 16.12
C GLY A 295 3.75 4.80 14.77
N ILE A 296 2.52 4.80 14.25
CA ILE A 296 2.17 5.51 13.00
C ILE A 296 2.39 7.03 13.16
N GLU A 297 2.06 7.59 14.32
CA GLU A 297 2.16 9.04 14.56
C GLU A 297 3.61 9.52 14.47
N ARG A 298 4.56 8.85 15.15
CA ARG A 298 5.98 9.20 15.05
C ARG A 298 6.55 9.00 13.64
N MET A 299 6.09 7.98 12.91
CA MET A 299 6.44 7.77 11.50
C MET A 299 5.97 8.95 10.65
N VAL A 300 4.75 9.44 10.85
CA VAL A 300 4.23 10.63 10.17
C VAL A 300 5.10 11.85 10.50
N THR A 301 5.34 12.12 11.79
CA THR A 301 6.19 13.23 12.25
C THR A 301 7.59 13.18 11.64
N LEU A 302 8.23 12.01 11.61
CA LEU A 302 9.53 11.81 10.97
C LEU A 302 9.49 12.16 9.48
N THR A 303 8.50 11.63 8.75
CA THR A 303 8.39 11.92 7.31
C THR A 303 8.07 13.37 7.01
N ASP A 304 7.25 14.05 7.81
CA ASP A 304 6.96 15.48 7.61
C ASP A 304 8.20 16.35 7.87
N ARG A 305 9.02 16.00 8.86
CA ARG A 305 10.31 16.67 9.10
C ARG A 305 11.30 16.44 7.96
N LEU A 306 11.33 15.25 7.38
CA LEU A 306 12.15 14.96 6.20
C LEU A 306 11.67 15.76 4.97
N LEU A 307 10.36 15.90 4.78
CA LEU A 307 9.80 16.77 3.75
C LEU A 307 10.20 18.24 3.95
N ASP A 308 10.17 18.74 5.19
CA ASP A 308 10.56 20.12 5.49
C ASP A 308 12.03 20.38 5.11
N LEU A 309 12.91 19.40 5.34
CA LEU A 309 14.31 19.46 4.93
C LEU A 309 14.45 19.48 3.40
N LEU A 310 13.73 18.60 2.70
CA LEU A 310 13.73 18.55 1.23
C LEU A 310 13.21 19.85 0.60
N ALA A 311 12.15 20.43 1.16
CA ALA A 311 11.56 21.68 0.70
C ALA A 311 12.42 22.91 1.04
N ALA A 312 13.24 22.86 2.08
CA ALA A 312 14.21 23.90 2.39
C ALA A 312 15.36 23.95 1.37
N ASP A 313 15.78 22.79 0.86
CA ASP A 313 16.84 22.70 -0.16
C ASP A 313 16.40 23.31 -1.52
N ILE A 314 15.10 23.31 -1.85
CA ILE A 314 14.58 23.98 -3.07
C ILE A 314 14.71 25.50 -2.99
N ARG A 315 14.62 26.08 -1.78
CA ARG A 315 14.60 27.53 -1.57
C ARG A 315 16.02 28.13 -1.52
N ARG A 316 17.07 27.32 -1.66
CA ARG A 316 18.47 27.73 -1.66
C ARG A 316 19.02 27.72 -3.07
#